data_AF-W6KRP6-F1
#
_entry.id   AF-W6KRP6-F1
#
_cell.length_a   1.000
_cell.length_b   1.000
_cell.length_c   1.000
_cell.angle_alpha   90.00
_cell.angle_beta   90.00
_cell.angle_gamma   90.00
#
_symmetry.space_group_name_H-M   'P 1'
#
loop_
_entity.id
_entity.type
_entity.pdbx_description
1 polymer ?
#
loop_
_entity_poly.entity_id
_entity_poly.type
_entity_poly.pdbx_seq_one_letter_code
_entity_poly.pdbx_strand_id
1 'polypeptide(L)'
;MWQGLKAHTKQEKYNRISDRKQSTPIEVLCKGLPQQFTAYMNYVRCLRFEDNPNYIYLHRIFRELFEQEGYHVDYVFDWILRRSTGTSYSKTNGGGNNATPKVEEKSQRQPQ
;
A
#
# COMPACT_ATOMS: atom_id res chain seq x y z
N MET A 1 12.63 6.54 -13.76
CA MET A 1 11.22 6.91 -13.49
C MET A 1 10.35 6.40 -14.64
N TRP A 2 9.29 5.63 -14.38
CA TRP A 2 8.37 5.09 -15.40
C TRP A 2 7.09 5.92 -15.59
N GLN A 3 6.90 6.95 -14.76
CA GLN A 3 5.82 7.92 -14.90
C GLN A 3 6.17 8.94 -15.99
N GLY A 4 5.15 9.47 -16.66
CA GLY A 4 5.32 10.57 -17.63
C GLY A 4 6.05 10.20 -18.93
N LEU A 5 6.22 8.91 -19.24
CA LEU A 5 6.86 8.50 -20.49
C LEU A 5 5.99 8.89 -21.69
N LYS A 6 6.58 9.65 -22.62
CA LYS A 6 5.97 9.99 -23.91
C LYS A 6 5.93 8.74 -24.79
N ALA A 7 4.88 8.58 -25.59
CA ALA A 7 4.73 7.53 -26.59
C ALA A 7 3.67 7.98 -27.60
N HIS A 8 3.75 7.47 -28.83
CA HIS A 8 2.78 7.79 -29.88
C HIS A 8 1.54 6.90 -29.81
N THR A 9 1.69 5.69 -29.28
CA THR A 9 0.58 4.75 -29.08
C THR A 9 0.48 4.25 -27.64
N LYS A 10 -0.70 3.75 -27.28
CA LYS A 10 -0.94 3.13 -25.97
C LYS A 10 -0.06 1.89 -25.76
N GLN A 11 0.13 1.07 -26.79
CA GLN A 11 0.98 -0.12 -26.72
C GLN A 11 2.44 0.24 -26.45
N GLU A 12 2.97 1.21 -27.20
CA GLU A 12 4.34 1.70 -27.01
C GLU A 12 4.54 2.28 -25.60
N LYS A 13 3.53 2.99 -25.07
CA LYS A 13 3.56 3.48 -23.69
C LYS A 13 3.70 2.35 -22.68
N TYR A 14 2.92 1.27 -22.81
CA TYR A 14 3.01 0.14 -21.90
C TYR A 14 4.33 -0.61 -22.02
N ASN A 15 4.84 -0.81 -23.24
CA ASN A 15 6.14 -1.43 -23.46
C ASN A 15 7.23 -0.62 -22.75
N ARG A 16 7.28 0.70 -22.97
CA ARG A 16 8.25 1.60 -22.31
C ARG A 16 8.15 1.58 -20.78
N ILE A 17 6.93 1.49 -20.23
CA ILE A 17 6.72 1.35 -18.77
C ILE A 17 7.23 0.00 -18.29
N SER A 18 6.91 -1.08 -19.01
CA SER A 18 7.35 -2.45 -18.70
C SER A 18 8.86 -2.53 -18.67
N ASP A 19 9.53 -2.09 -19.74
CA ASP A 19 10.98 -2.09 -19.87
C ASP A 19 11.64 -1.30 -18.74
N ARG A 20 11.07 -0.13 -18.39
CA ARG A 20 11.57 0.68 -17.29
C ARG A 20 11.40 -0.01 -15.93
N LYS A 21 10.27 -0.68 -15.68
CA LYS A 21 10.03 -1.44 -14.44
C LYS A 21 10.94 -2.67 -14.33
N GLN A 22 11.21 -3.35 -15.44
CA GLN A 22 12.12 -4.50 -15.49
C GLN A 22 13.58 -4.08 -15.26
N SER A 23 14.02 -3.01 -15.92
CA SER A 23 15.40 -2.51 -15.85
C SER A 23 15.73 -1.73 -14.58
N THR A 24 14.76 -1.45 -13.70
CA THR A 24 15.01 -0.78 -12.41
C THR A 24 15.21 -1.84 -11.32
N PRO A 25 16.43 -2.01 -10.78
CA PRO A 25 16.68 -2.90 -9.65
C PRO A 25 15.88 -2.47 -8.41
N ILE A 26 15.55 -3.43 -7.54
CA ILE A 26 14.77 -3.13 -6.32
C ILE A 26 15.55 -2.19 -5.39
N GLU A 27 16.87 -2.35 -5.32
CA GLU A 27 17.77 -1.53 -4.49
C GLU A 27 17.73 -0.06 -4.93
N VAL A 28 17.62 0.18 -6.24
CA VAL A 28 17.49 1.53 -6.81
C VAL A 28 16.08 2.08 -6.56
N LEU A 29 15.05 1.24 -6.70
CA LEU A 29 13.67 1.62 -6.46
C LEU A 29 13.42 2.03 -5.00
N CYS A 30 13.96 1.25 -4.07
CA CYS A 30 13.75 1.43 -2.63
C CYS A 30 14.85 2.28 -1.96
N LYS A 31 15.70 2.96 -2.75
CA LYS A 31 16.80 3.77 -2.21
C LYS A 31 16.27 4.87 -1.29
N GLY A 32 16.81 4.93 -0.07
CA GLY A 32 16.45 5.93 0.95
C GLY A 32 15.17 5.61 1.73
N LEU A 33 14.55 4.45 1.47
CA LEU A 33 13.45 3.92 2.27
C LEU A 33 13.96 2.86 3.27
N PRO A 34 13.19 2.56 4.33
CA PRO A 34 13.50 1.45 5.22
C PRO A 34 13.66 0.11 4.50
N GLN A 35 14.54 -0.76 5.00
CA GLN A 35 14.89 -2.03 4.36
C GLN A 35 13.69 -2.98 4.15
N GLN A 36 12.64 -2.84 4.96
CA GLN A 36 11.41 -3.63 4.88
C GLN A 36 10.71 -3.46 3.53
N PHE A 37 10.83 -2.29 2.88
CA PHE A 37 10.33 -2.07 1.52
C PHE A 37 11.06 -2.94 0.49
N THR A 38 12.40 -3.01 0.58
CA THR A 38 13.22 -3.88 -0.27
C THR A 38 12.89 -5.35 -0.03
N ALA A 39 12.79 -5.77 1.24
CA ALA A 39 12.42 -7.13 1.62
C ALA A 39 11.04 -7.54 1.07
N TYR A 40 10.05 -6.64 1.18
CA TYR A 40 8.72 -6.83 0.60
C TYR A 40 8.78 -6.99 -0.92
N MET A 41 9.47 -6.07 -1.62
CA MET A 41 9.57 -6.09 -3.08
C MET A 41 10.28 -7.34 -3.61
N ASN A 42 11.32 -7.80 -2.92
CA ASN A 42 12.01 -9.05 -3.23
C ASN A 42 11.08 -10.25 -3.04
N TYR A 43 10.35 -10.30 -1.92
CA TYR A 43 9.40 -11.38 -1.65
C TYR A 43 8.35 -11.50 -2.76
N VAL A 44 7.67 -10.40 -3.10
CA VAL A 44 6.56 -10.44 -4.07
C VAL A 44 7.01 -10.73 -5.50
N ARG A 45 8.26 -10.39 -5.88
CA ARG A 45 8.82 -10.74 -7.19
C ARG A 45 9.27 -12.19 -7.30
N CYS A 46 9.57 -12.85 -6.18
CA CYS A 46 10.01 -14.24 -6.15
C CYS A 46 8.86 -15.25 -6.00
N LEU A 47 7.61 -14.79 -5.82
CA LEU A 47 6.44 -15.65 -5.79
C LEU A 47 6.24 -16.34 -7.15
N ARG A 48 6.06 -17.66 -7.13
CA ARG A 48 5.63 -18.42 -8.31
C ARG A 48 4.13 -18.22 -8.52
N PHE A 49 3.66 -18.58 -9.72
CA PHE A 49 2.26 -18.41 -10.11
C PHE A 49 1.27 -19.13 -9.17
N GLU A 50 1.65 -20.30 -8.65
CA GLU A 50 0.80 -21.14 -7.78
C GLU A 50 1.05 -20.89 -6.28
N ASP A 51 2.01 -20.04 -5.93
CA ASP A 51 2.35 -19.81 -4.53
C ASP A 51 1.26 -18.98 -3.84
N ASN A 52 0.92 -19.39 -2.62
CA ASN A 52 0.09 -18.58 -1.73
C ASN A 52 0.97 -17.57 -0.97
N PRO A 53 0.76 -16.25 -1.11
CA PRO A 53 1.56 -15.26 -0.41
C PRO A 53 1.39 -15.39 1.11
N ASN A 54 2.49 -15.31 1.85
CA ASN A 54 2.49 -15.27 3.31
C ASN A 54 2.13 -13.85 3.78
N TYR A 55 0.84 -13.53 3.79
CA TYR A 55 0.33 -12.22 4.21
C TYR A 55 0.66 -11.90 5.66
N ILE A 56 0.78 -12.89 6.54
CA ILE A 56 1.16 -12.70 7.95
C ILE A 56 2.57 -12.11 8.03
N TYR A 57 3.53 -12.69 7.30
CA TYR A 57 4.89 -12.19 7.22
C TYR A 57 4.93 -10.76 6.64
N LEU A 58 4.24 -10.53 5.52
CA LEU A 58 4.26 -9.22 4.85
C LEU A 58 3.66 -8.12 5.72
N HIS A 59 2.61 -8.43 6.48
CA HIS A 59 2.02 -7.49 7.43
C HIS A 59 2.95 -7.25 8.63
N ARG A 60 3.58 -8.32 9.14
CA ARG A 60 4.49 -8.25 10.29
C ARG A 60 5.68 -7.33 10.04
N ILE A 61 6.35 -7.42 8.88
CA ILE A 61 7.54 -6.61 8.60
C ILE A 61 7.24 -5.09 8.63
N PHE A 62 6.07 -4.66 8.15
CA PHE A 62 5.69 -3.25 8.21
C PHE A 62 5.22 -2.84 9.59
N ARG A 63 4.58 -3.73 10.34
CA ARG A 63 4.19 -3.47 11.73
C ARG A 63 5.41 -3.29 12.63
N GLU A 64 6.41 -4.15 12.50
CA GLU A 64 7.67 -4.03 13.25
C GLU A 64 8.38 -2.71 12.93
N LEU A 65 8.43 -2.32 11.65
CA LEU A 65 8.96 -1.02 11.24
C LEU A 65 8.17 0.14 11.86
N PHE A 66 6.83 0.06 11.85
CA PHE A 66 5.95 1.09 12.40
C PHE A 66 6.20 1.31 13.90
N GLU A 67 6.35 0.21 14.65
CA GLU A 67 6.68 0.26 16.08
C GLU A 67 8.11 0.78 16.32
N GLN A 68 9.09 0.42 15.48
CA GLN A 68 10.47 0.90 15.56
C GLN A 68 10.62 2.41 15.33
N GLU A 69 9.83 2.97 14.40
CA GLU A 69 9.79 4.42 14.14
C GLU A 69 8.99 5.19 15.21
N GLY A 70 8.40 4.48 16.19
CA GLY A 70 7.69 5.09 17.31
C GLY A 70 6.28 5.57 16.98
N TYR A 71 5.67 5.06 15.90
CA TYR A 71 4.30 5.43 15.55
C TYR A 71 3.25 4.71 16.41
N HIS A 72 2.07 5.31 16.50
CA HIS A 72 0.92 4.76 17.22
C HIS A 72 -0.26 4.55 16.29
N VAL A 73 -1.05 3.51 16.53
CA VAL A 73 -2.27 3.23 15.75
C VAL A 73 -3.40 4.15 16.23
N ASP A 74 -3.31 5.43 15.86
CA ASP A 74 -4.28 6.47 16.18
C ASP A 74 -5.28 6.76 15.06
N TYR A 75 -5.10 6.11 13.90
CA TYR A 75 -5.86 6.30 12.67
C TYR A 75 -5.82 7.74 12.13
N VAL A 76 -4.77 8.50 12.48
CA VAL A 76 -4.53 9.87 11.99
C VAL A 76 -3.60 9.82 10.78
N PHE A 77 -4.18 9.95 9.59
CA PHE A 77 -3.44 9.94 8.33
C PHE A 77 -3.23 11.36 7.79
N ASP A 78 -2.29 11.51 6.86
CA ASP A 78 -1.94 12.80 6.23
C ASP A 78 -3.15 13.56 5.66
N TRP A 79 -4.13 12.87 5.07
CA TRP A 79 -5.33 13.51 4.52
C TRP A 79 -6.30 14.02 5.59
N ILE A 80 -6.21 13.53 6.83
CA ILE A 80 -6.99 14.06 7.97
C ILE A 80 -6.37 15.39 8.40
N LEU A 81 -5.05 15.41 8.62
CA LEU A 81 -4.32 16.61 9.05
C LEU A 81 -4.39 17.75 8.02
N ARG A 82 -4.29 17.43 6.73
CA ARG A 82 -4.40 18.43 5.64
C ARG A 82 -5.78 19.08 5.55
N ARG A 83 -6.83 18.44 6.09
CA ARG A 83 -8.18 19.03 6.18
C ARG A 83 -8.31 19.91 7.43
N SER A 84 -7.64 19.54 8.52
CA SER A 84 -7.60 20.29 9.77
C SER A 84 -6.86 21.62 9.66
N THR A 85 -5.87 21.74 8.77
CA THR A 85 -5.16 23.00 8.50
C THR A 85 -5.95 24.00 7.64
N GLY A 86 -7.14 23.62 7.15
CA GLY A 86 -8.09 24.50 6.47
C GLY A 86 -9.36 24.82 7.29
N THR A 87 -9.71 23.97 8.26
CA THR A 87 -10.80 24.19 9.20
C THR A 87 -10.45 23.51 10.52
N SER A 88 -10.36 24.29 11.61
CA SER A 88 -10.04 23.85 12.97
C SER A 88 -10.69 22.51 13.33
N TYR A 89 -9.88 21.46 13.53
CA TYR A 89 -10.35 20.21 14.09
C TYR A 89 -10.58 20.38 15.59
N SER A 90 -11.84 20.60 16.00
CA SER A 90 -12.18 20.60 17.42
C SER A 90 -12.08 19.19 17.97
N LYS A 91 -11.11 18.98 18.85
CA LYS A 91 -11.02 17.80 19.73
C LYS A 91 -12.27 17.78 20.63
N THR A 92 -13.17 16.83 20.43
CA THR A 92 -14.14 16.43 21.45
C THR A 92 -13.65 15.14 22.10
N ASN A 93 -13.17 15.28 23.35
CA ASN A 93 -12.99 14.16 24.27
C ASN A 93 -14.36 13.53 24.58
N GLY A 94 -14.47 12.19 24.49
CA GLY A 94 -15.64 11.48 25.00
C GLY A 94 -15.71 10.00 24.63
N GLY A 95 -15.25 9.15 25.56
CA GLY A 95 -15.70 7.78 25.87
C GLY A 95 -16.34 6.87 24.81
N GLY A 96 -15.69 5.72 24.60
CA GLY A 96 -16.29 4.38 24.49
C GLY A 96 -17.44 4.13 23.50
N ASN A 97 -17.17 3.34 22.45
CA ASN A 97 -17.73 1.99 22.27
C ASN A 97 -17.44 1.44 20.87
N ASN A 98 -17.17 0.13 20.81
CA ASN A 98 -16.89 -0.66 19.63
C ASN A 98 -17.96 -0.54 18.54
N ALA A 99 -17.53 -0.40 17.29
CA ALA A 99 -18.31 -0.77 16.12
C ALA A 99 -17.38 -1.21 14.98
N THR A 100 -17.15 -2.51 14.88
CA THR A 100 -16.62 -3.17 13.67
C THR A 100 -17.62 -2.99 12.52
N PRO A 101 -17.21 -2.50 11.33
CA PRO A 101 -18.10 -2.47 10.17
C PRO A 101 -18.31 -3.89 9.63
N LYS A 102 -19.58 -4.33 9.60
CA LYS A 102 -20.01 -5.55 8.88
C LYS A 102 -19.80 -5.34 7.38
N VAL A 103 -19.03 -6.22 6.75
CA VAL A 103 -18.95 -6.33 5.29
C VAL A 103 -20.12 -7.19 4.82
N GLU A 104 -21.03 -6.60 4.05
CA GLU A 104 -22.19 -7.26 3.44
C GLU A 104 -21.75 -8.12 2.25
N GLU A 105 -21.92 -9.43 2.36
CA GLU A 105 -21.69 -10.41 1.31
C GLU A 105 -22.92 -10.46 0.38
N LYS A 106 -22.81 -9.85 -0.81
CA LYS A 106 -23.80 -10.06 -1.89
C LYS A 106 -23.45 -11.34 -2.65
N SER A 107 -24.03 -12.45 -2.18
CA SER A 107 -24.18 -13.68 -2.95
C SER A 107 -25.31 -13.50 -3.98
N GLN A 108 -24.98 -13.61 -5.26
CA GLN A 108 -25.95 -13.55 -6.34
C GLN A 108 -25.64 -14.62 -7.37
N ARG A 109 -26.34 -15.76 -7.27
CA ARG A 109 -26.92 -16.52 -8.41
C ARG A 109 -28.09 -17.36 -7.90
N GLN A 110 -29.28 -17.13 -8.45
CA GLN A 110 -30.32 -18.18 -8.53
C GLN A 110 -30.40 -18.67 -9.99
N PRO A 111 -30.78 -19.94 -10.21
CA PRO A 111 -30.74 -20.60 -11.51
C PRO A 111 -32.07 -20.49 -12.27
N GLN A 112 -31.98 -20.25 -13.57
CA GLN A 112 -32.48 -21.04 -14.72
C GLN A 112 -32.18 -20.22 -15.97
#